data_AF-A0A8B9RDD4-F1
#
_entry.id   AF-A0A8B9RDD4-F1
#
_cell.length_a   1.000
_cell.length_b   1.000
_cell.length_c   1.000
_cell.angle_alpha   90.00
_cell.angle_beta   90.00
_cell.angle_gamma   90.00
#
_symmetry.space_group_name_H-M   'P 1'
#
loop_
_entity.id
_entity.type
_entity.pdbx_description
1 polymer ?
#
loop_
_entity_poly.entity_id
_entity_poly.type
_entity_poly.pdbx_seq_one_letter_code
_entity_poly.pdbx_strand_id
1 'polypeptide(L)' 'PFLNYLISFSFKCFIIFILSKVNAHCPVFDYVPPELITLFISNIGGNAPSYIYRLMSELYHPEDHEL' A
#
# COMPACT_ATOMS: atom_id res chain seq x y z
N PRO A 1 30.55 -27.24 -13.21
CA PRO A 1 29.51 -26.30 -13.72
C PRO A 1 28.09 -26.88 -13.74
N PHE A 2 27.86 -28.04 -14.35
CA PHE A 2 26.53 -28.66 -14.47
C PHE A 2 25.91 -29.07 -13.12
N LEU A 3 26.71 -29.66 -12.22
CA LEU A 3 26.24 -30.10 -10.90
C LEU A 3 25.78 -28.92 -10.03
N ASN A 4 26.49 -27.79 -10.09
CA ASN A 4 26.14 -26.56 -9.35
C ASN A 4 24.82 -25.95 -9.83
N TYR A 5 24.55 -26.04 -11.14
CA TYR A 5 23.27 -25.60 -11.71
C TYR A 5 22.10 -26.47 -11.24
N LEU A 6 22.31 -27.78 -11.16
CA LEU A 6 21.30 -28.73 -10.71
C LEU A 6 20.98 -28.57 -9.22
N ILE A 7 22.00 -28.32 -8.40
CA ILE A 7 21.86 -28.00 -6.97
C ILE A 7 21.15 -26.67 -6.78
N SER A 8 21.50 -25.64 -7.56
CA SER A 8 20.83 -24.33 -7.55
C SER A 8 19.36 -24.43 -7.96
N PHE A 9 19.05 -25.24 -8.99
CA PHE A 9 17.68 -25.48 -9.46
C PHE A 9 16.84 -26.19 -8.39
N SER A 10 17.40 -27.23 -7.75
CA SER A 10 16.73 -27.96 -6.68
C SER A 10 16.44 -27.08 -5.46
N PHE A 11 17.40 -26.22 -5.06
CA PHE A 11 17.21 -25.26 -3.96
C PHE A 11 16.14 -24.19 -4.27
N LYS A 12 16.11 -23.69 -5.51
CA LYS A 12 15.12 -22.72 -5.98
C LYS A 12 13.71 -23.32 -5.97
N CYS A 13 13.58 -24.56 -6.46
CA CYS A 13 12.31 -25.28 -6.50
C CYS A 13 11.80 -25.59 -5.08
N PHE A 14 12.71 -25.93 -4.15
CA PHE A 14 12.37 -26.14 -2.74
C PHE A 14 11.88 -24.86 -2.06
N ILE A 15 12.51 -23.70 -2.31
CA ILE A 15 12.02 -22.41 -1.81
C ILE A 15 10.62 -22.08 -2.37
N ILE A 16 10.40 -22.31 -3.66
CA ILE A 16 9.10 -22.09 -4.31
C ILE A 16 8.01 -22.99 -3.70
N PHE A 17 8.35 -24.23 -3.34
CA PHE A 17 7.43 -25.18 -2.68
C PHE A 17 7.06 -24.78 -1.24
N ILE A 18 7.98 -24.19 -0.49
CA ILE A 18 7.71 -23.69 0.86
C ILE A 18 6.87 -22.41 0.82
N LEU A 19 7.17 -21.49 -0.10
CA LEU A 19 6.41 -20.25 -0.27
C LEU A 19 4.97 -20.47 -0.70
N SER A 20 4.69 -21.52 -1.50
CA SER A 20 3.32 -21.86 -1.92
C SER A 20 2.45 -22.46 -0.81
N LYS A 21 3.03 -22.83 0.34
CA LYS A 21 2.30 -23.27 1.54
C LYS A 21 2.04 -22.17 2.56
N VAL A 22 2.68 -21.01 2.40
CA VAL A 22 2.48 -19.86 3.27
C VAL A 22 1.65 -18.84 2.51
N ASN A 23 0.41 -18.64 2.95
CA ASN A 23 -0.39 -17.50 2.51
C ASN A 23 0.17 -16.25 3.21
N ALA A 24 1.21 -15.66 2.62
CA ALA A 24 1.84 -14.45 3.12
C ALA A 24 0.93 -13.25 2.82
N HIS A 25 0.07 -12.91 3.78
CA HIS A 25 -0.64 -11.64 3.77
C HIS A 25 0.34 -10.53 4.15
N CYS A 26 0.93 -9.90 3.12
CA CYS A 26 1.69 -8.66 3.26
C CYS A 26 0.85 -7.51 2.70
N PRO A 27 -0.13 -6.97 3.45
CA PRO A 27 -0.80 -5.75 3.04
C PRO A 27 0.26 -4.65 2.91
N VAL A 28 0.34 -4.04 1.73
CA VAL A 28 1.30 -2.95 1.46
C VAL A 28 0.83 -1.64 2.08
N PHE A 29 -0.47 -1.54 2.39
CA PHE A 29 -1.11 -0.34 2.90
C PHE A 29 -1.98 -0.69 4.10
N ASP A 30 -1.87 0.10 5.16
CA ASP A 30 -2.71 0.02 6.36
C ASP A 30 -3.64 1.24 6.42
N TYR A 31 -4.85 1.03 6.93
CA TYR A 31 -5.80 2.11 7.17
C TYR A 31 -5.49 2.79 8.50
N VAL A 32 -5.19 4.10 8.46
CA VAL A 32 -4.96 4.91 9.66
C VAL A 32 -6.19 5.78 9.92
N PRO A 33 -6.78 5.72 11.12
CA PRO A 33 -7.96 6.51 11.45
C PRO A 33 -7.62 7.99 11.60
N PRO A 34 -8.58 8.89 11.31
CA PRO A 34 -8.34 10.33 11.26
C PRO A 34 -8.09 10.98 12.63
N GLU A 35 -8.48 10.36 13.76
CA GLU A 35 -8.24 10.95 15.08
C GLU A 35 -6.75 11.01 15.47
N LEU A 36 -5.91 10.20 14.81
CA LEU A 36 -4.47 10.14 15.06
C LEU A 36 -3.67 11.13 14.21
N ILE A 37 -4.32 11.87 13.31
CA ILE A 37 -3.66 12.77 12.37
C ILE A 37 -3.83 14.22 12.83
N THR A 38 -2.72 14.91 13.10
CA THR A 38 -2.75 16.29 13.60
C THR A 38 -2.68 17.34 12.49
N LEU A 39 -1.96 17.04 11.41
CA LEU A 39 -1.69 17.99 10.33
C LEU A 39 -1.47 17.25 9.01
N PHE A 40 -2.18 17.69 7.98
CA PHE A 40 -1.93 17.33 6.58
C PHE A 40 -1.10 18.42 5.90
N ILE A 41 0.06 18.07 5.37
CA ILE A 41 0.92 19.01 4.63
C ILE A 41 0.62 18.85 3.14
N SER A 42 0.10 19.90 2.53
CA SER A 42 -0.22 19.99 1.11
C SER A 42 0.53 21.15 0.45
N ASN A 43 0.47 21.25 -0.89
CA ASN A 43 1.11 22.32 -1.65
C ASN A 43 0.63 23.74 -1.27
N ILE A 44 -0.58 23.84 -0.73
CA ILE A 44 -1.22 25.08 -0.25
C ILE A 44 -0.94 25.36 1.24
N GLY A 45 -0.22 24.48 1.94
CA GLY A 45 0.15 24.63 3.34
C GLY A 45 -0.30 23.48 4.24
N GLY A 46 -0.20 23.71 5.55
CA GLY A 46 -0.62 22.77 6.58
C GLY A 46 -2.10 22.93 6.92
N ASN A 47 -2.88 21.85 6.73
CA ASN A 47 -4.32 21.82 6.98
C ASN A 47 -4.66 20.83 8.08
N ALA A 48 -5.59 21.19 8.97
CA ALA A 48 -6.14 20.26 9.94
C ALA A 48 -6.98 19.17 9.24
N PRO A 49 -7.13 17.97 9.83
CA PRO A 49 -7.97 16.91 9.25
C PRO A 49 -9.43 17.32 9.00
N SER A 50 -9.97 18.24 9.81
CA SER A 50 -11.32 18.78 9.62
C SER A 50 -11.48 19.64 8.37
N TYR A 51 -10.39 20.22 7.86
CA TYR A 51 -10.40 21.11 6.70
C TYR A 51 -10.54 20.35 5.37
N ILE A 52 -10.24 19.05 5.37
CA ILE A 52 -10.18 18.23 4.15
C ILE A 52 -11.53 18.22 3.41
N TYR A 53 -12.67 18.17 4.12
CA TYR A 53 -13.98 18.21 3.47
C TYR A 53 -14.20 19.47 2.63
N ARG A 54 -13.74 20.63 3.12
CA ARG A 54 -13.85 21.88 2.37
C ARG A 54 -12.97 21.87 1.13
N LEU A 55 -11.75 21.35 1.27
CA LEU A 55 -10.84 21.20 0.14
C LEU A 55 -11.42 20.26 -0.93
N MET A 56 -12.08 19.18 -0.53
CA MET A 56 -12.73 18.26 -1.47
C MET A 56 -13.85 18.94 -2.25
N SER A 57 -14.70 19.74 -1.59
CA SER A 57 -15.75 20.53 -2.27
C SER A 57 -15.21 21.62 -3.20
N GLU A 58 -14.01 22.14 -2.92
CA GLU A 58 -13.35 23.14 -3.77
C GLU A 58 -12.72 22.52 -5.03
N LEU A 59 -12.21 21.28 -4.92
CA LEU A 59 -11.47 20.61 -5.98
C LEU A 59 -12.32 19.67 -6.85
N TYR A 60 -13.38 19.09 -6.28
CA TYR A 60 -14.24 18.12 -6.94
C TYR A 60 -15.69 18.59 -6.96
N HIS A 61 -16.39 18.28 -8.05
CA HIS A 61 -17.83 18.48 -8.11
C HIS A 61 -18.53 17.38 -7.28
N PRO A 62 -19.57 17.70 -6.47
CA PRO A 62 -20.28 16.71 -5.66
C PRO A 62 -20.93 15.57 -6.46
N GLU A 63 -21.11 15.73 -7.77
CA GLU A 63 -21.68 14.69 -8.63
C GLU A 63 -20.61 13.70 -9.16
N ASP A 64 -19.31 14.02 -9.05
CA ASP A 64 -18.19 13.20 -9.57
C ASP A 64 -17.64 12.23 -8.50
N HIS A 65 -18.46 11.81 -7.55
CA HIS A 65 -18.05 10.90 -6.47
C HIS A 65 -17.93 9.43 -6.94
N GLU A 66 -18.58 9.07 -8.04
CA GLU A 66 -18.51 7.74 -8.66
C GLU A 66 -17.97 7.91 -10.09
N LEU A 67 -16.91 7.16 -10.42
CA LEU A 67 -16.32 7.08 -11.77
C LEU A 67 -16.85 5.85 -12.51
#